data_AF-A0AAV3F6W0-F1
#
_entry.id   AF-A0AAV3F6W0-F1
#
_cell.length_a   1.000
_cell.length_b   1.000
_cell.length_c   1.000
_cell.angle_alpha   90.00
_cell.angle_beta   90.00
_cell.angle_gamma   90.00
#
_symmetry.space_group_name_H-M   'P 1'
#
loop_
_entity.id
_entity.type
_entity.pdbx_description
1 polymer ?
#
loop_
_entity_poly.entity_id
_entity_poly.type
_entity_poly.pdbx_seq_one_letter_code
_entity_poly.pdbx_strand_id
1 'polypeptide(L)'
;MSLIINNKKCVLSILGLFLLLGCKKVKEDPKGIDDYQKLEKMEYTPNEKESELSFFLVEGMDREGLHYSGEVKLKGDVGAGYITSDSLGIRFYIEIERSQEGGLLGMDTNGNVYQLAFKREE
;
A
#
# COMPACT_ATOMS: atom_id res chain seq x y z
N MET A 1 47.79 -10.71 -53.78
CA MET A 1 46.66 -11.61 -54.01
C MET A 1 45.48 -11.01 -53.27
N SER A 2 44.54 -10.41 -53.99
CA SER A 2 43.40 -9.68 -53.41
C SER A 2 42.36 -10.65 -52.87
N LEU A 3 41.81 -10.33 -51.70
CA LEU A 3 40.46 -10.78 -51.32
C LEU A 3 39.83 -9.70 -50.44
N ILE A 4 38.99 -8.89 -51.08
CA ILE A 4 38.00 -8.04 -50.45
C ILE A 4 36.74 -8.90 -50.33
N ILE A 5 36.23 -9.11 -49.12
CA ILE A 5 34.80 -9.31 -48.90
C ILE A 5 34.35 -8.39 -47.76
N ASN A 6 33.46 -7.50 -48.15
CA ASN A 6 32.76 -6.48 -47.41
C ASN A 6 31.56 -7.14 -46.68
N ASN A 7 31.26 -6.78 -45.43
CA ASN A 7 29.88 -6.47 -45.01
C ASN A 7 29.76 -6.12 -43.51
N LYS A 8 29.46 -4.83 -43.28
CA LYS A 8 28.31 -4.32 -42.52
C LYS A 8 28.36 -4.27 -40.98
N LYS A 9 28.34 -3.00 -40.54
CA LYS A 9 27.68 -2.40 -39.36
C LYS A 9 28.56 -2.32 -38.11
N CYS A 10 29.29 -1.21 -38.00
CA CYS A 10 28.84 0.07 -37.43
C CYS A 10 28.95 0.08 -35.91
N VAL A 11 30.17 0.38 -35.51
CA VAL A 11 30.56 0.94 -34.22
C VAL A 11 29.83 2.28 -34.03
N LEU A 12 28.65 2.24 -33.43
CA LEU A 12 27.95 3.35 -32.77
C LEU A 12 27.72 2.84 -31.34
N SER A 13 28.13 3.46 -30.25
CA SER A 13 27.96 4.87 -29.91
C SER A 13 28.76 5.13 -28.62
N ILE A 14 29.92 5.79 -28.72
CA ILE A 14 30.67 6.34 -27.56
C ILE A 14 30.69 7.89 -27.62
N LEU A 15 29.91 8.49 -28.53
CA LEU A 15 29.97 9.91 -28.83
C LEU A 15 28.72 10.70 -28.38
N GLY A 16 28.15 10.36 -27.22
CA GLY A 16 26.91 10.97 -26.71
C GLY A 16 27.03 11.74 -25.39
N LEU A 17 28.24 11.92 -24.86
CA LEU A 17 28.47 12.43 -23.49
C LEU A 17 29.03 13.87 -23.41
N PHE A 18 29.00 14.64 -24.50
CA PHE A 18 29.55 16.01 -24.53
C PHE A 18 28.52 17.14 -24.79
N LEU A 19 27.21 16.87 -24.73
CA LEU A 19 26.16 17.90 -24.90
C LEU A 19 25.68 18.51 -23.56
N LEU A 20 26.60 18.82 -22.64
CA LEU A 20 26.26 19.40 -21.32
C LEU A 20 26.79 20.82 -21.08
N LEU A 21 27.15 21.57 -22.12
CA LEU A 21 27.57 22.97 -21.94
C LEU A 21 26.99 23.89 -23.02
N GLY A 22 25.96 24.66 -22.63
CA GLY A 22 25.73 25.98 -23.20
C GLY A 22 24.30 26.27 -23.67
N CYS A 23 23.42 26.70 -22.76
CA CYS A 23 22.38 27.65 -23.12
C CYS A 23 22.48 28.87 -22.19
N LYS A 24 22.75 30.01 -22.82
CA LYS A 24 22.89 31.34 -22.23
C LYS A 24 21.56 31.84 -21.67
N LYS A 25 21.67 32.66 -20.62
CA LYS A 25 20.61 33.48 -20.03
C LYS A 25 19.75 34.17 -21.09
N VAL A 26 18.45 33.95 -21.02
CA VAL A 26 17.41 34.89 -21.49
C VAL A 26 16.53 35.15 -20.28
N LYS A 27 16.47 36.42 -19.86
CA LYS A 27 15.53 36.91 -18.86
C LYS A 27 14.18 37.08 -19.54
N GLU A 28 13.18 36.34 -19.09
CA GLU A 28 11.77 36.65 -19.30
C GLU A 28 10.98 35.98 -18.17
N ASP A 29 10.58 36.78 -17.18
CA ASP A 29 9.38 36.54 -16.37
C ASP A 29 8.33 37.53 -16.91
N PRO A 30 7.01 37.24 -16.91
CA PRO A 30 6.36 36.58 -15.77
C PRO A 30 5.11 35.71 -16.08
N LYS A 31 4.61 35.05 -15.02
CA LYS A 31 3.24 34.51 -14.83
C LYS A 31 2.89 33.21 -15.58
N GLY A 32 3.34 32.09 -15.02
CA GLY A 32 2.73 30.78 -15.20
C GLY A 32 2.35 30.23 -13.82
N ILE A 33 1.05 30.18 -13.56
CA ILE A 33 0.34 29.80 -12.34
C ILE A 33 1.01 28.61 -11.62
N ASP A 34 1.53 28.89 -10.42
CA ASP A 34 1.81 27.89 -9.38
C ASP A 34 0.49 27.21 -9.02
N ASP A 35 0.24 26.02 -9.54
CA ASP A 35 -0.78 25.12 -8.99
C ASP A 35 -0.09 23.85 -8.46
N TYR A 36 0.91 24.07 -7.60
CA TYR A 36 1.12 23.13 -6.51
C TYR A 36 -0.09 23.28 -5.61
N GLN A 37 -1.15 22.52 -5.91
CA GLN A 37 -2.16 22.19 -4.91
C GLN A 37 -1.41 21.61 -3.73
N LYS A 38 -1.17 22.49 -2.76
CA LYS A 38 -0.79 22.18 -1.41
C LYS A 38 -1.90 21.26 -0.92
N LEU A 39 -1.72 19.96 -1.10
CA LEU A 39 -2.52 18.94 -0.43
C LEU A 39 -2.42 19.31 1.04
N GLU A 40 -3.48 19.96 1.55
CA GLU A 40 -3.59 20.23 2.96
C GLU A 40 -3.37 18.89 3.64
N LYS A 41 -2.34 18.85 4.49
CA LYS A 41 -2.10 17.71 5.34
C LYS A 41 -3.38 17.55 6.14
N MET A 42 -4.21 16.58 5.76
CA MET A 42 -5.47 16.34 6.42
C MET A 42 -5.10 15.92 7.84
N GLU A 43 -5.14 16.87 8.77
CA GLU A 43 -4.96 16.58 10.17
C GLU A 43 -6.18 15.76 10.57
N TYR A 44 -5.94 14.47 10.79
CA TYR A 44 -6.89 13.61 11.42
C TYR A 44 -7.10 14.13 12.84
N THR A 45 -8.19 14.87 13.05
CA THR A 45 -8.69 15.20 14.37
C THR A 45 -9.31 13.93 14.94
N PRO A 46 -8.68 13.28 15.94
CA PRO A 46 -9.22 12.07 16.54
C PRO A 46 -10.61 12.39 17.08
N ASN A 47 -11.63 11.70 16.57
CA ASN A 47 -12.95 11.87 17.13
C ASN A 47 -12.92 11.23 18.52
N GLU A 48 -13.36 11.89 19.59
CA GLU A 48 -13.28 11.31 20.95
C GLU A 48 -13.99 9.95 21.05
N LYS A 49 -14.95 9.69 20.15
CA LYS A 49 -15.61 8.39 19.96
C LYS A 49 -14.68 7.26 19.47
N GLU A 50 -13.60 7.55 18.74
CA GLU A 50 -12.61 6.54 18.30
C GLU A 50 -11.71 6.05 19.43
N SER A 51 -11.70 6.73 20.59
CA SER A 51 -10.95 6.28 21.76
C SER A 51 -11.69 5.20 22.57
N GLU A 52 -12.97 4.93 22.30
CA GLU A 52 -13.75 3.94 23.02
C GLU A 52 -13.51 2.53 22.45
N LEU A 53 -13.14 1.61 23.35
CA LEU A 53 -12.92 0.22 23.02
C LEU A 53 -14.24 -0.43 22.59
N SER A 54 -14.31 -0.88 21.34
CA SER A 54 -15.52 -1.42 20.72
C SER A 54 -15.30 -2.85 20.25
N PHE A 55 -16.33 -3.68 20.39
CA PHE A 55 -16.32 -5.10 19.97
C PHE A 55 -17.05 -5.25 18.65
N PHE A 56 -16.48 -6.05 17.75
CA PHE A 56 -17.03 -6.28 16.42
C PHE A 56 -16.89 -7.73 16.00
N LEU A 57 -17.93 -8.23 15.33
CA LEU A 57 -17.82 -9.48 14.57
C LEU A 57 -17.15 -9.21 13.23
N VAL A 58 -16.25 -10.10 12.85
CA VAL A 58 -15.51 -10.03 11.59
C VAL A 58 -15.55 -11.36 10.86
N GLU A 59 -15.40 -11.27 9.54
CA GLU A 59 -15.21 -12.43 8.67
C GLU A 59 -14.27 -12.08 7.53
N GLY A 60 -13.61 -13.08 6.96
CA GLY A 60 -12.67 -12.88 5.87
C GLY A 60 -11.87 -14.12 5.54
N MET A 61 -10.71 -13.94 4.91
CA MET A 61 -9.90 -15.04 4.37
C MET A 61 -8.41 -14.83 4.59
N ASP A 62 -7.66 -15.93 4.63
CA ASP A 62 -6.20 -15.91 4.50
C ASP A 62 -5.75 -15.89 3.03
N ARG A 63 -4.44 -16.00 2.79
CA ARG A 63 -3.84 -16.02 1.45
C ARG A 63 -4.18 -17.27 0.63
N GLU A 64 -4.54 -18.36 1.30
CA GLU A 64 -4.91 -19.63 0.66
C GLU A 64 -6.41 -19.67 0.32
N GLY A 65 -7.16 -18.65 0.74
CA GLY A 65 -8.60 -18.54 0.53
C GLY A 65 -9.41 -19.30 1.57
N LEU A 66 -8.80 -19.73 2.68
CA LEU A 66 -9.54 -20.34 3.77
C LEU A 66 -10.31 -19.25 4.53
N HIS A 67 -11.59 -19.50 4.78
CA HIS A 67 -12.48 -18.56 5.43
C HIS A 67 -12.34 -18.63 6.95
N TYR A 68 -12.41 -17.46 7.58
CA TYR A 68 -12.39 -17.30 9.03
C TYR A 68 -13.45 -16.31 9.48
N SER A 69 -13.93 -16.49 10.70
CA SER A 69 -14.79 -15.52 11.38
C SER A 69 -14.45 -15.45 12.86
N GLY A 70 -14.81 -14.35 13.50
CA GLY A 70 -14.47 -14.15 14.90
C GLY A 70 -14.93 -12.83 15.47
N GLU A 71 -14.46 -12.57 16.68
CA GLU A 71 -14.71 -11.31 17.39
C GLU A 71 -13.38 -10.59 17.59
N VAL A 72 -13.38 -9.29 17.31
CA VAL A 72 -12.24 -8.40 17.51
C VAL A 72 -12.65 -7.21 18.35
N LYS A 73 -11.67 -6.69 19.09
CA LYS A 73 -11.79 -5.49 19.89
C LYS A 73 -10.90 -4.42 19.30
N LEU A 74 -11.47 -3.28 18.92
CA LEU A 74 -10.75 -2.17 18.30
C LEU A 74 -10.73 -0.94 19.21
N LYS A 75 -9.65 -0.17 19.10
CA LYS A 75 -9.50 1.18 19.63
C LYS A 75 -8.86 2.04 18.53
N GLY A 76 -9.66 2.89 17.90
CA GLY A 76 -9.28 3.57 16.66
C GLY A 76 -8.99 2.58 15.54
N ASP A 77 -7.78 2.63 15.00
CA ASP A 77 -7.34 1.82 13.85
C ASP A 77 -6.59 0.54 14.22
N VAL A 78 -6.41 0.27 15.51
CA VAL A 78 -5.69 -0.91 15.99
C VAL A 78 -6.54 -1.72 16.97
N GLY A 79 -6.22 -3.00 17.10
CA GLY A 79 -6.93 -3.87 18.02
C GLY A 79 -6.41 -5.29 18.02
N ALA A 80 -7.20 -6.19 18.58
CA ALA A 80 -6.89 -7.61 18.59
C ALA A 80 -8.15 -8.44 18.79
N GLY A 81 -8.08 -9.72 18.47
CA GLY A 81 -9.21 -10.62 18.66
C GLY A 81 -8.85 -12.07 18.41
N TYR A 82 -9.90 -12.87 18.22
CA TYR A 82 -9.77 -14.27 17.89
C TYR A 82 -10.64 -14.63 16.71
N ILE A 83 -10.07 -15.37 15.77
CA ILE A 83 -10.77 -15.92 14.61
C ILE A 83 -10.68 -17.44 14.59
N THR A 84 -11.61 -18.08 13.90
CA THR A 84 -11.63 -19.53 13.68
C THR A 84 -12.18 -19.83 12.29
N SER A 85 -11.69 -20.90 11.67
CA SER A 85 -12.18 -21.39 10.38
C SER A 85 -13.47 -22.21 10.51
N ASP A 86 -13.76 -22.72 11.70
CA ASP A 86 -14.95 -23.51 11.99
C ASP A 86 -15.42 -23.34 13.45
N SER A 87 -16.65 -23.74 13.76
CA SER A 87 -17.27 -23.51 15.09
C SER A 87 -16.70 -24.37 16.22
N LEU A 88 -16.00 -25.45 15.90
CA LEU A 88 -15.35 -26.36 16.85
C LEU A 88 -13.81 -26.26 16.79
N GLY A 89 -13.32 -25.30 16.02
CA GLY A 89 -11.95 -25.21 15.56
C GLY A 89 -11.05 -24.50 16.56
N ILE A 90 -9.76 -24.58 16.27
CA ILE A 90 -8.74 -23.85 17.02
C ILE A 90 -8.95 -22.35 16.76
N ARG A 91 -9.03 -21.58 17.84
CA ARG A 91 -9.08 -20.12 17.77
C ARG A 91 -7.67 -19.57 17.63
N PHE A 92 -7.48 -18.69 16.65
CA PHE A 92 -6.23 -17.99 16.40
C PHE A 92 -6.33 -16.59 16.98
N TYR A 93 -5.39 -16.25 17.86
CA TYR A 93 -5.20 -14.86 18.27
C TYR A 93 -4.65 -14.06 17.09
N ILE A 94 -5.22 -12.88 16.85
CA ILE A 94 -4.74 -11.97 15.82
C ILE A 94 -4.65 -10.54 16.36
N GLU A 95 -3.56 -9.87 16.00
CA GLU A 95 -3.45 -8.42 16.08
C GLU A 95 -4.14 -7.81 14.84
N ILE A 96 -4.85 -6.70 15.02
CA ILE A 96 -5.65 -6.07 13.97
C ILE A 96 -5.14 -4.66 13.72
N GLU A 97 -5.02 -4.30 12.44
CA GLU A 97 -4.84 -2.93 11.97
C GLU A 97 -5.85 -2.61 10.86
N ARG A 98 -6.30 -1.36 10.75
CA ARG A 98 -7.14 -0.90 9.65
C ARG A 98 -6.31 -0.78 8.36
N SER A 99 -6.81 -1.37 7.28
CA SER A 99 -6.16 -1.26 5.97
C SER A 99 -6.40 0.12 5.33
N GLN A 100 -5.41 0.64 4.61
CA GLN A 100 -5.52 1.88 3.83
C GLN A 100 -6.54 1.75 2.69
N GLU A 101 -6.76 0.53 2.18
CA GLU A 101 -7.73 0.23 1.13
C GLU A 101 -9.16 0.06 1.69
N GLY A 102 -9.32 0.15 3.01
CA GLY A 102 -10.55 -0.18 3.73
C GLY A 102 -10.57 -1.63 4.23
N GLY A 103 -11.37 -1.88 5.27
CA GLY A 103 -11.40 -3.17 5.97
C GLY A 103 -10.35 -3.29 7.07
N LEU A 104 -10.05 -4.53 7.47
CA LEU A 104 -9.16 -4.88 8.56
C LEU A 104 -8.11 -5.89 8.07
N LEU A 105 -6.88 -5.75 8.56
CA LEU A 105 -5.80 -6.71 8.40
C LEU A 105 -5.54 -7.35 9.75
N GLY A 106 -5.64 -8.68 9.81
CA GLY A 106 -5.29 -9.48 10.97
C GLY A 106 -3.95 -10.18 10.77
N MET A 107 -3.13 -10.29 11.81
CA MET A 107 -1.91 -11.10 11.80
C MET A 107 -1.83 -11.99 13.03
N ASP A 108 -1.62 -13.31 12.84
CA ASP A 108 -1.41 -14.23 13.96
C ASP A 108 0.04 -14.23 14.46
N THR A 109 0.28 -14.96 15.55
CA THR A 109 1.63 -15.12 16.14
C THR A 109 2.63 -15.84 15.22
N ASN A 110 2.16 -16.48 14.16
CA ASN A 110 2.99 -17.19 13.18
C ASN A 110 3.28 -16.31 11.94
N GLY A 111 2.74 -15.09 11.87
CA GLY A 111 2.89 -14.18 10.74
C GLY A 111 1.91 -14.45 9.58
N ASN A 112 0.90 -15.29 9.79
CA ASN A 112 -0.19 -15.47 8.82
C ASN A 112 -1.05 -14.20 8.79
N VAL A 113 -1.39 -13.74 7.59
CA VAL A 113 -2.16 -12.51 7.38
C VAL A 113 -3.56 -12.85 6.88
N TYR A 114 -4.55 -12.20 7.47
CA TYR A 114 -5.97 -12.36 7.19
C TYR A 114 -6.57 -11.03 6.72
N GLN A 115 -7.26 -11.04 5.59
CA GLN A 115 -8.05 -9.91 5.13
C GLN A 115 -9.46 -10.04 5.67
N LEU A 116 -9.89 -9.10 6.51
CA LEU A 116 -11.10 -9.18 7.30
C LEU A 116 -12.02 -7.97 7.05
N ALA A 117 -13.32 -8.19 7.18
CA ALA A 117 -14.34 -7.17 7.10
C ALA A 117 -15.31 -7.30 8.28
N PHE A 118 -15.96 -6.18 8.63
CA PHE A 118 -17.03 -6.18 9.63
C PHE A 118 -18.23 -6.97 9.13
N LYS A 119 -18.66 -7.95 9.92
CA LYS A 119 -19.88 -8.70 9.66
C LYS A 119 -21.08 -7.87 10.10
N ARG A 120 -22.07 -7.68 9.22
CA ARG A 120 -23.33 -7.04 9.60
C ARG A 120 -24.22 -8.06 10.30
N GLU A 121 -24.88 -7.64 11.37
CA GLU A 121 -26.02 -8.38 11.90
C GLU A 121 -27.19 -8.23 10.91
N GLU A 122 -27.75 -9.36 10.45
CA GLU A 122 -28.94 -9.42 9.59
C GLU A 122 -30.23 -9.23 10.39
#